data_AF-A0A965TA78-F1
#
_entry.id   AF-A0A965TA78-F1
#
_cell.length_a   1.000
_cell.length_b   1.000
_cell.length_c   1.000
_cell.angle_alpha   90.00
_cell.angle_beta   90.00
_cell.angle_gamma   90.00
#
_symmetry.space_group_name_H-M   'P 1'
#
loop_
_entity.id
_entity.type
_entity.pdbx_description
1 polymer ?
#
loop_
_entity_poly.entity_id
_entity_poly.type
_entity_poly.pdbx_seq_one_letter_code
_entity_poly.pdbx_strand_id
1 'polypeptide(L)'
;MEYYKILLPLALILLISKSLGIFSKKIGIPQVIGMLLAGVLIGLIKYIPNQGILTASVLDGLSFIAKIGVVLIMFSAGIETNIKQVKETGVASMVITFFGVVLPMGLGFVVAALFNGGFVGMTREQLLTNLFYGVILTATSVSITVSTLKEMGKLSTKVGASIISAAIIDDIIGIIVLSVVIGMKDTGDASDALMVLLKTVLFFIAALAVGFLVRLAFKWLDKKWPHNRRVPIFSLAVCFFFAYAAEHWFGVADITGGYLAGLILSSIHSKEYIDRKIDINC
;
A
#
# COMPACT_ATOMS: atom_id res chain seq x y z
N MET A 1 30.36 -5.59 10.99
CA MET A 1 29.12 -5.31 10.24
C MET A 1 29.35 -4.03 9.44
N GLU A 2 29.44 -4.12 8.11
CA GLU A 2 29.73 -2.97 7.24
C GLU A 2 28.46 -2.21 6.84
N TYR A 3 27.72 -1.70 7.83
CA TYR A 3 26.46 -0.98 7.60
C TYR A 3 26.63 0.25 6.70
N TYR A 4 27.83 0.84 6.65
CA TYR A 4 28.14 1.98 5.77
C TYR A 4 28.00 1.65 4.28
N LYS A 5 28.05 0.37 3.88
CA LYS A 5 27.90 -0.05 2.48
C LYS A 5 26.54 0.31 1.88
N ILE A 6 25.51 0.55 2.70
CA ILE A 6 24.18 0.99 2.22
C ILE A 6 24.18 2.44 1.70
N LEU A 7 25.14 3.26 2.14
CA LEU A 7 25.16 4.69 1.84
C LEU A 7 25.38 4.98 0.34
N LEU A 8 26.25 4.22 -0.31
CA LEU A 8 26.53 4.37 -1.75
C LEU A 8 25.29 4.02 -2.62
N PRO A 9 24.65 2.85 -2.46
CA PRO A 9 23.37 2.53 -3.10
C PRO A 9 22.28 3.57 -2.84
N LEU A 10 22.14 4.06 -1.60
CA LEU A 10 21.15 5.10 -1.28
C LEU A 10 21.43 6.39 -2.05
N ALA A 11 22.69 6.84 -2.11
CA ALA A 11 23.07 8.02 -2.89
C ALA A 11 22.75 7.85 -4.38
N LEU A 12 23.05 6.68 -4.96
CA LEU A 12 22.71 6.36 -6.35
C LEU A 12 21.20 6.33 -6.59
N ILE A 13 20.43 5.70 -5.70
CA ILE A 13 18.97 5.67 -5.76
C ILE A 13 18.41 7.08 -5.77
N LEU A 14 18.84 7.95 -4.85
CA LEU A 14 18.35 9.33 -4.78
C LEU A 14 18.70 10.15 -6.02
N LEU A 15 19.95 10.08 -6.49
CA LEU A 15 20.39 10.86 -7.66
C LEU A 15 19.69 10.42 -8.94
N ILE A 16 19.64 9.11 -9.20
CA ILE A 16 19.06 8.57 -10.44
C ILE A 16 17.54 8.71 -10.42
N SER A 17 16.87 8.38 -9.31
CA SER A 17 15.40 8.52 -9.19
C SER A 17 14.94 9.97 -9.32
N LYS A 18 15.66 10.94 -8.72
CA LYS A 18 15.31 12.36 -8.88
C LYS A 18 15.54 12.84 -10.30
N SER A 19 16.66 12.44 -10.93
CA SER A 19 16.97 12.81 -12.32
C SER A 19 15.91 12.29 -13.30
N LEU A 20 15.56 11.00 -13.19
CA LEU A 20 14.53 10.38 -14.03
C LEU A 20 13.11 10.85 -13.70
N GLY A 21 12.83 11.16 -12.43
CA GLY A 21 11.56 11.78 -12.03
C GLY A 21 11.37 13.15 -12.68
N ILE A 22 12.37 14.03 -12.60
CA ILE A 22 12.33 15.35 -13.26
C ILE A 22 12.17 15.20 -14.78
N PHE A 23 12.90 14.25 -15.38
CA PHE A 23 12.77 13.95 -16.80
C PHE A 23 11.36 13.49 -17.16
N SER A 24 10.76 12.59 -16.37
CA SER A 24 9.39 12.10 -16.55
C SER A 24 8.37 13.24 -16.49
N LYS A 25 8.53 14.15 -15.54
CA LYS A 25 7.70 15.36 -15.45
C LYS A 25 7.84 16.26 -16.68
N LYS A 26 9.04 16.38 -17.25
CA LYS A 26 9.30 17.18 -18.45
C LYS A 26 8.58 16.63 -19.70
N ILE A 27 8.41 15.31 -19.78
CA ILE A 27 7.67 14.64 -20.86
C ILE A 27 6.16 14.48 -20.57
N GLY A 28 5.66 15.05 -19.47
CA GLY A 28 4.22 15.04 -19.13
C GLY A 28 3.73 13.76 -18.44
N ILE A 29 4.64 12.93 -17.92
CA ILE A 29 4.34 11.66 -17.23
C ILE A 29 4.59 11.85 -15.72
N PRO A 30 3.80 11.21 -14.83
CA PRO A 30 4.05 11.22 -13.38
C PRO A 30 5.50 10.82 -13.02
N GLN A 31 6.09 11.55 -12.07
CA GLN A 31 7.46 11.33 -11.60
C GLN A 31 7.68 9.91 -11.06
N VAL A 32 6.65 9.32 -10.44
CA VAL A 32 6.70 7.94 -9.90
C VAL A 32 7.18 6.93 -10.95
N ILE A 33 6.79 7.10 -12.23
CA ILE A 33 7.22 6.22 -13.32
C ILE A 33 8.74 6.34 -13.55
N GLY A 34 9.29 7.55 -13.51
CA GLY A 34 10.74 7.77 -13.59
C GLY A 34 11.50 7.14 -12.42
N MET A 35 10.92 7.17 -11.22
CA MET A 35 11.50 6.51 -10.03
C MET A 35 11.48 4.98 -10.15
N LEU A 36 10.41 4.39 -10.71
CA LEU A 36 10.34 2.95 -10.98
C LEU A 36 11.40 2.54 -12.02
N LEU A 37 11.53 3.30 -13.11
CA LEU A 37 12.58 3.08 -14.10
C LEU A 37 13.99 3.17 -13.49
N ALA A 38 14.21 4.15 -12.59
CA ALA A 38 15.47 4.24 -11.85
C ALA A 38 15.76 2.97 -11.05
N GLY A 39 14.76 2.43 -10.35
CA GLY A 39 14.88 1.18 -9.61
C GLY A 39 15.27 -0.01 -10.50
N VAL A 40 14.64 -0.12 -11.68
CA VAL A 40 14.98 -1.16 -12.67
C VAL A 40 16.43 -1.02 -13.14
N LEU A 41 16.86 0.20 -13.52
CA LEU A 41 18.21 0.45 -14.01
C LEU A 41 19.29 0.18 -12.95
N ILE A 42 19.06 0.62 -11.71
CA ILE A 42 19.97 0.33 -10.59
C ILE A 42 20.00 -1.16 -10.29
N GLY A 43 18.85 -1.84 -10.36
CA GLY A 43 18.74 -3.29 -10.19
C GLY A 43 19.63 -4.07 -11.16
N LEU A 44 19.89 -3.55 -12.36
CA LEU A 44 20.77 -4.18 -13.34
C LEU A 44 22.23 -4.30 -12.86
N ILE A 45 22.66 -3.49 -11.90
CA ILE A 45 24.01 -3.57 -11.29
C ILE A 45 24.24 -4.95 -10.68
N LYS A 46 23.19 -5.65 -10.23
CA LYS A 46 23.27 -7.01 -9.67
C LYS A 46 23.86 -8.04 -10.67
N TYR A 47 23.69 -7.82 -11.97
CA TYR A 47 24.20 -8.73 -13.01
C TYR A 47 25.68 -8.51 -13.35
N ILE A 48 26.32 -7.47 -12.79
CA ILE A 48 27.74 -7.23 -13.00
C ILE A 48 28.54 -8.16 -12.08
N PRO A 49 29.42 -9.03 -12.61
CA PRO A 49 30.23 -9.93 -11.78
C PRO A 49 31.17 -9.13 -10.85
N ASN A 50 31.34 -9.61 -9.61
CA ASN A 50 32.15 -8.97 -8.56
C ASN A 50 31.72 -7.54 -8.15
N GLN A 51 30.47 -7.18 -8.38
CA GLN A 51 29.93 -5.93 -7.84
C GLN A 51 29.85 -6.00 -6.30
N GLY A 52 30.39 -4.97 -5.63
CA GLY A 52 30.35 -4.83 -4.17
C GLY A 52 29.29 -3.87 -3.64
N ILE A 53 28.35 -3.44 -4.50
CA ILE A 53 27.44 -2.32 -4.28
C ILE A 53 26.08 -2.81 -3.75
N LEU A 54 25.44 -3.75 -4.46
CA LEU A 54 24.15 -4.36 -4.13
C LEU A 54 24.38 -5.78 -3.57
N THR A 55 24.93 -5.87 -2.37
CA THR A 55 25.05 -7.14 -1.65
C THR A 55 23.71 -7.54 -1.02
N ALA A 56 23.54 -8.81 -0.65
CA ALA A 56 22.31 -9.30 -0.01
C ALA A 56 21.94 -8.49 1.25
N SER A 57 22.92 -8.23 2.13
CA SER A 57 22.70 -7.44 3.35
C SER A 57 22.32 -5.98 3.07
N VAL A 58 22.82 -5.39 1.98
CA VAL A 58 22.42 -4.05 1.55
C VAL A 58 20.99 -4.05 1.04
N LEU A 59 20.59 -5.06 0.26
CA LEU A 59 19.22 -5.21 -0.24
C LEU A 59 18.21 -5.38 0.90
N ASP A 60 18.56 -6.15 1.93
CA ASP A 60 17.71 -6.31 3.12
C ASP A 60 17.54 -4.96 3.85
N GLY A 61 18.63 -4.20 4.02
CA GLY A 61 18.58 -2.86 4.60
C GLY A 61 17.77 -1.87 3.76
N LEU A 62 17.90 -1.91 2.43
CA LEU A 62 17.11 -1.09 1.51
C LEU A 62 15.62 -1.46 1.56
N SER A 63 15.30 -2.75 1.66
CA SER A 63 13.92 -3.25 1.80
C SER A 63 13.27 -2.70 3.08
N PHE A 64 14.00 -2.69 4.19
CA PHE A 64 13.52 -2.09 5.44
C PHE A 64 13.23 -0.58 5.30
N ILE A 65 14.14 0.18 4.68
CA ILE A 65 13.93 1.61 4.43
C ILE A 65 12.74 1.84 3.49
N ALA A 66 12.60 1.00 2.46
CA ALA A 66 11.49 1.07 1.51
C ALA A 66 10.14 0.83 2.21
N LYS A 67 10.04 -0.16 3.09
CA LYS A 67 8.83 -0.41 3.90
C LYS A 67 8.42 0.83 4.71
N ILE A 68 9.37 1.44 5.41
CA ILE A 68 9.11 2.69 6.15
C ILE A 68 8.61 3.78 5.19
N GLY A 69 9.29 4.00 4.07
CA GLY A 69 8.91 5.00 3.07
C GLY A 69 7.47 4.83 2.57
N VAL A 70 7.07 3.60 2.24
CA VAL A 70 5.72 3.30 1.76
C VAL A 70 4.66 3.57 2.83
N VAL A 71 4.90 3.16 4.08
CA VAL A 71 3.98 3.46 5.19
C VAL A 71 3.81 4.98 5.39
N LEU A 72 4.89 5.77 5.25
CA LEU A 72 4.83 7.23 5.36
C LEU A 72 4.05 7.89 4.21
N ILE A 73 4.22 7.39 2.97
CA ILE A 73 3.43 7.84 1.82
C ILE A 73 1.94 7.63 2.09
N MET A 74 1.59 6.44 2.56
CA MET A 74 0.19 6.09 2.84
C MET A 74 -0.39 6.89 3.99
N PHE A 75 0.41 7.13 5.02
CA PHE A 75 0.03 7.97 6.14
C PHE A 75 -0.25 9.42 5.72
N SER A 76 0.65 10.03 4.94
CA SER A 76 0.46 11.36 4.39
C SER A 76 -0.79 11.42 3.49
N ALA A 77 -1.00 10.41 2.65
CA ALA A 77 -2.22 10.30 1.85
C ALA A 77 -3.50 10.18 2.70
N GLY A 78 -3.43 9.45 3.81
CA GLY A 78 -4.51 9.39 4.79
C GLY A 78 -4.84 10.77 5.37
N ILE A 79 -3.82 11.58 5.70
CA ILE A 79 -4.01 12.95 6.22
C ILE A 79 -4.66 13.87 5.18
N GLU A 80 -4.25 13.77 3.91
CA GLU A 80 -4.78 14.57 2.82
C GLU A 80 -6.20 14.14 2.38
N THR A 81 -6.64 12.92 2.74
CA THR A 81 -7.92 12.37 2.33
C THR A 81 -9.11 13.14 2.94
N ASN A 82 -10.13 13.39 2.12
CA ASN A 82 -11.39 13.95 2.58
C ASN A 82 -12.39 12.85 2.99
N ILE A 83 -12.57 12.64 4.30
CA ILE A 83 -13.48 11.63 4.87
C ILE A 83 -14.92 11.76 4.32
N LYS A 84 -15.41 13.00 4.09
CA LYS A 84 -16.78 13.20 3.57
C LYS A 84 -16.93 12.59 2.18
N GLN A 85 -15.94 12.81 1.32
CA GLN A 85 -15.96 12.26 -0.03
C GLN A 85 -15.84 10.74 -0.01
N VAL A 86 -14.94 10.17 0.80
CA VAL A 86 -14.82 8.71 0.98
C VAL A 86 -16.16 8.08 1.36
N LYS A 87 -16.91 8.72 2.29
CA LYS A 87 -18.23 8.25 2.70
C LYS A 87 -19.27 8.38 1.57
N GLU A 88 -19.28 9.48 0.85
CA GLU A 88 -20.19 9.71 -0.29
C GLU A 88 -19.92 8.75 -1.45
N THR A 89 -18.67 8.35 -1.65
CA THR A 89 -18.25 7.47 -2.76
C THR A 89 -18.19 6.00 -2.39
N GLY A 90 -18.68 5.59 -1.21
CA GLY A 90 -18.59 4.21 -0.73
C GLY A 90 -19.22 3.19 -1.68
N VAL A 91 -20.41 3.50 -2.22
CA VAL A 91 -21.10 2.62 -3.19
C VAL A 91 -20.32 2.51 -4.50
N ALA A 92 -19.82 3.63 -5.02
CA ALA A 92 -19.00 3.63 -6.23
C ALA A 92 -17.72 2.79 -6.03
N SER A 93 -17.11 2.90 -4.84
CA SER A 93 -15.90 2.15 -4.48
C SER A 93 -16.16 0.65 -4.45
N MET A 94 -17.29 0.20 -3.87
CA MET A 94 -17.68 -1.21 -3.87
C MET A 94 -17.89 -1.77 -5.28
N VAL A 95 -18.54 -0.99 -6.16
CA VAL A 95 -18.75 -1.39 -7.56
C VAL A 95 -17.41 -1.50 -8.29
N ILE A 96 -16.53 -0.52 -8.12
CA ILE A 96 -15.18 -0.54 -8.70
C ILE A 96 -14.40 -1.77 -8.23
N THR A 97 -14.39 -2.05 -6.92
CA THR A 97 -13.67 -3.22 -6.39
C THR A 97 -14.30 -4.52 -6.89
N PHE A 98 -15.64 -4.65 -6.92
CA PHE A 98 -16.29 -5.86 -7.41
C PHE A 98 -15.90 -6.19 -8.85
N PHE A 99 -16.00 -5.22 -9.76
CA PHE A 99 -15.57 -5.42 -11.15
C PHE A 99 -14.05 -5.53 -11.29
N GLY A 100 -13.29 -4.80 -10.47
CA GLY A 100 -11.83 -4.85 -10.40
C GLY A 100 -11.27 -6.17 -9.91
N VAL A 101 -12.07 -6.96 -9.19
CA VAL A 101 -11.73 -8.32 -8.76
C VAL A 101 -12.25 -9.35 -9.76
N VAL A 102 -13.55 -9.33 -10.03
CA VAL A 102 -14.21 -10.39 -10.80
C VAL A 102 -13.71 -10.42 -12.25
N LEU A 103 -13.53 -9.26 -12.89
CA LEU A 103 -13.12 -9.23 -14.30
C LEU A 103 -11.66 -9.65 -14.48
N PRO A 104 -10.65 -9.09 -13.79
CA PRO A 104 -9.26 -9.52 -13.95
C PRO A 104 -9.04 -10.97 -13.52
N MET A 105 -9.71 -11.43 -12.45
CA MET A 105 -9.63 -12.82 -12.03
C MET A 105 -10.21 -13.78 -13.07
N GLY A 106 -11.42 -13.49 -13.59
CA GLY A 106 -12.07 -14.31 -14.59
C GLY A 106 -11.32 -14.33 -15.92
N LEU A 107 -10.91 -13.16 -16.40
CA LEU A 107 -10.12 -13.04 -17.64
C LEU A 107 -8.74 -13.69 -17.49
N GLY A 108 -8.08 -13.50 -16.36
CA GLY A 108 -6.81 -14.15 -16.05
C GLY A 108 -6.90 -15.67 -16.04
N PHE A 109 -7.95 -16.21 -15.43
CA PHE A 109 -8.25 -17.64 -15.46
C PHE A 109 -8.47 -18.15 -16.89
N VAL A 110 -9.29 -17.44 -17.69
CA VAL A 110 -9.59 -17.83 -19.07
C VAL A 110 -8.33 -17.83 -19.92
N VAL A 111 -7.52 -16.77 -19.84
CA VAL A 111 -6.26 -16.69 -20.59
C VAL A 111 -5.32 -17.82 -20.16
N ALA A 112 -5.13 -18.03 -18.86
CA ALA A 112 -4.30 -19.13 -18.36
C ALA A 112 -4.80 -20.51 -18.82
N ALA A 113 -6.10 -20.74 -18.80
CA ALA A 113 -6.72 -21.98 -19.27
C ALA A 113 -6.47 -22.21 -20.77
N LEU A 114 -6.56 -21.17 -21.61
CA LEU A 114 -6.28 -21.27 -23.04
C LEU A 114 -4.82 -21.65 -23.32
N PHE A 115 -3.87 -21.10 -22.56
CA PHE A 115 -2.46 -21.45 -22.69
C PHE A 115 -2.11 -22.82 -22.10
N ASN A 116 -2.89 -23.33 -21.14
CA ASN A 116 -2.67 -24.61 -20.47
C ASN A 116 -3.45 -25.79 -21.08
N GLY A 117 -3.82 -25.71 -22.36
CA GLY A 117 -4.44 -26.83 -23.10
C GLY A 117 -5.97 -26.78 -23.19
N GLY A 118 -6.59 -25.66 -22.80
CA GLY A 118 -8.03 -25.43 -22.92
C GLY A 118 -8.84 -25.92 -21.72
N PHE A 119 -10.17 -25.87 -21.86
CA PHE A 119 -11.11 -26.19 -20.78
C PHE A 119 -11.48 -27.68 -20.68
N VAL A 120 -11.08 -28.50 -21.67
CA VAL A 120 -11.49 -29.91 -21.77
C VAL A 120 -10.43 -30.78 -21.09
N GLY A 121 -10.83 -31.56 -20.08
CA GLY A 121 -9.93 -32.49 -19.38
C GLY A 121 -9.00 -31.83 -18.35
N MET A 122 -9.32 -30.63 -17.87
CA MET A 122 -8.49 -29.87 -16.94
C MET A 122 -8.25 -30.63 -15.62
N THR A 123 -6.98 -30.84 -15.28
CA THR A 123 -6.62 -31.47 -14.00
C THR A 123 -6.82 -30.49 -12.84
N ARG A 124 -6.97 -31.00 -11.62
CA ARG A 124 -7.09 -30.16 -10.41
C ARG A 124 -5.91 -29.19 -10.26
N GLU A 125 -4.70 -29.63 -10.60
CA GLU A 125 -3.49 -28.81 -10.53
C GLU A 125 -3.53 -27.66 -11.55
N GLN A 126 -3.96 -27.93 -12.78
CA GLN A 126 -4.14 -26.91 -13.81
C GLN A 126 -5.22 -25.90 -13.41
N LEU A 127 -6.33 -26.36 -12.82
CA LEU A 127 -7.39 -25.48 -12.34
C LEU A 127 -6.88 -24.54 -11.25
N LEU A 128 -6.16 -25.06 -10.25
CA LEU A 128 -5.57 -24.25 -9.19
C LEU A 128 -4.53 -23.26 -9.73
N THR A 129 -3.71 -23.69 -10.69
CA THR A 129 -2.70 -22.83 -11.33
C THR A 129 -3.36 -21.69 -12.12
N ASN A 130 -4.38 -22.00 -12.93
CA ASN A 130 -5.13 -20.99 -13.68
C ASN A 130 -5.85 -20.01 -12.76
N LEU A 131 -6.41 -20.51 -11.66
CA LEU A 131 -7.08 -19.69 -10.66
C LEU A 131 -6.06 -18.76 -9.97
N PHE A 132 -4.88 -19.28 -9.64
CA PHE A 132 -3.80 -18.50 -9.05
C PHE A 132 -3.33 -17.37 -9.96
N TYR A 133 -3.23 -17.60 -11.28
CA TYR A 133 -2.97 -16.53 -12.25
C TYR A 133 -4.04 -15.44 -12.21
N GLY A 134 -5.32 -15.83 -12.13
CA GLY A 134 -6.43 -14.88 -11.98
C GLY A 134 -6.31 -14.04 -10.69
N VAL A 135 -5.97 -14.67 -9.57
CA VAL A 135 -5.78 -13.97 -8.29
C VAL A 135 -4.63 -12.97 -8.34
N ILE A 136 -3.49 -13.33 -8.92
CA ILE A 136 -2.34 -12.42 -9.05
C ILE A 136 -2.71 -11.17 -9.87
N LEU A 137 -3.52 -11.32 -10.92
CA LEU A 137 -3.95 -10.22 -11.78
C LEU A 137 -4.98 -9.29 -11.13
N THR A 138 -5.53 -9.69 -9.98
CA THR A 138 -6.51 -8.89 -9.23
C THR A 138 -5.84 -7.91 -8.27
N ALA A 139 -4.70 -8.27 -7.68
CA ALA A 139 -4.09 -7.49 -6.62
C ALA A 139 -3.61 -6.10 -7.11
N THR A 140 -4.21 -5.04 -6.58
CA THR A 140 -3.87 -3.65 -6.96
C THR A 140 -2.80 -3.03 -6.04
N SER A 141 -1.83 -2.29 -6.60
CA SER A 141 -0.86 -1.53 -5.80
C SER A 141 -1.43 -0.17 -5.37
N VAL A 142 -1.82 -0.07 -4.10
CA VAL A 142 -2.38 1.17 -3.52
C VAL A 142 -1.34 2.29 -3.50
N SER A 143 -0.10 2.01 -3.10
CA SER A 143 0.93 3.03 -2.86
C SER A 143 1.32 3.79 -4.13
N ILE A 144 1.49 3.11 -5.25
CA ILE A 144 1.82 3.75 -6.53
C ILE A 144 0.66 4.65 -6.99
N THR A 145 -0.57 4.15 -6.88
CA THR A 145 -1.79 4.88 -7.22
C THR A 145 -1.94 6.14 -6.37
N VAL A 146 -1.72 6.03 -5.06
CA VAL A 146 -1.71 7.13 -4.10
C VAL A 146 -0.65 8.16 -4.45
N SER A 147 0.61 7.75 -4.65
CA SER A 147 1.70 8.66 -5.00
C SER A 147 1.40 9.43 -6.28
N THR A 148 0.84 8.75 -7.29
CA THR A 148 0.46 9.37 -8.57
C THR A 148 -0.70 10.35 -8.39
N LEU A 149 -1.76 9.98 -7.67
CA LEU A 149 -2.90 10.86 -7.41
C LEU A 149 -2.52 12.07 -6.56
N LYS A 150 -1.62 11.89 -5.59
CA LYS A 150 -1.08 12.97 -4.76
C LYS A 150 -0.23 13.92 -5.60
N GLU A 151 0.67 13.40 -6.45
CA GLU A 151 1.48 14.20 -7.37
C GLU A 151 0.61 15.04 -8.32
N MET A 152 -0.52 14.47 -8.78
CA MET A 152 -1.48 15.15 -9.64
C MET A 152 -2.40 16.13 -8.89
N GLY A 153 -2.35 16.17 -7.55
CA GLY A 153 -3.27 16.96 -6.72
C GLY A 153 -4.74 16.51 -6.83
N LYS A 154 -4.99 15.24 -7.17
CA LYS A 154 -6.33 14.67 -7.38
C LYS A 154 -6.81 13.75 -6.26
N LEU A 155 -6.00 13.55 -5.22
CA LEU A 155 -6.31 12.67 -4.09
C LEU A 155 -7.61 13.04 -3.37
N SER A 156 -7.89 14.35 -3.23
CA SER A 156 -9.07 14.90 -2.55
C SER A 156 -10.26 15.19 -3.49
N THR A 157 -10.30 14.55 -4.65
CA THR A 157 -11.44 14.61 -5.57
C THR A 157 -12.36 13.40 -5.36
N LYS A 158 -13.61 13.47 -5.81
CA LYS A 158 -14.54 12.31 -5.75
C LYS A 158 -13.97 11.07 -6.44
N VAL A 159 -13.33 11.25 -7.60
CA VAL A 159 -12.70 10.15 -8.35
C VAL A 159 -11.51 9.59 -7.56
N GLY A 160 -10.62 10.45 -7.07
CA GLY A 160 -9.47 10.04 -6.24
C GLY A 160 -9.90 9.29 -4.98
N ALA A 161 -10.85 9.85 -4.24
CA ALA A 161 -11.42 9.22 -3.04
C ALA A 161 -12.06 7.86 -3.34
N SER A 162 -12.74 7.72 -4.48
CA SER A 162 -13.32 6.44 -4.91
C SER A 162 -12.24 5.39 -5.20
N ILE A 163 -11.15 5.78 -5.90
CA ILE A 163 -10.04 4.89 -6.21
C ILE A 163 -9.33 4.43 -4.94
N ILE A 164 -9.01 5.35 -4.01
CA ILE A 164 -8.34 4.99 -2.75
C ILE A 164 -9.23 4.12 -1.87
N SER A 165 -10.52 4.44 -1.78
CA SER A 165 -11.48 3.63 -1.02
C SER A 165 -11.64 2.23 -1.64
N ALA A 166 -11.70 2.14 -2.96
CA ALA A 166 -11.78 0.88 -3.68
C ALA A 166 -10.52 0.03 -3.43
N ALA A 167 -9.33 0.65 -3.43
CA ALA A 167 -8.06 -0.01 -3.19
C ALA A 167 -7.95 -0.60 -1.77
N ILE A 168 -8.52 0.05 -0.76
CA ILE A 168 -8.57 -0.49 0.62
C ILE A 168 -9.51 -1.68 0.72
N ILE A 169 -10.66 -1.62 0.04
CA ILE A 169 -11.59 -2.76 -0.03
C ILE A 169 -10.93 -3.90 -0.82
N ASP A 170 -10.15 -3.58 -1.86
CA ASP A 170 -9.39 -4.53 -2.67
C ASP A 170 -8.36 -5.31 -1.84
N ASP A 171 -7.63 -4.67 -0.91
CA ASP A 171 -6.72 -5.37 0.01
C ASP A 171 -7.45 -6.43 0.87
N ILE A 172 -8.67 -6.14 1.33
CA ILE A 172 -9.50 -7.07 2.11
C ILE A 172 -9.99 -8.22 1.24
N ILE A 173 -10.48 -7.94 0.04
CA ILE A 173 -10.98 -8.97 -0.86
C ILE A 173 -9.82 -9.82 -1.38
N GLY A 174 -8.68 -9.21 -1.69
CA GLY A 174 -7.47 -9.87 -2.16
C GLY A 174 -6.94 -10.90 -1.18
N ILE A 175 -6.85 -10.56 0.12
CA ILE A 175 -6.43 -11.55 1.13
C ILE A 175 -7.44 -12.68 1.28
N ILE A 176 -8.74 -12.40 1.23
CA ILE A 176 -9.79 -13.45 1.30
C ILE A 176 -9.67 -14.39 0.10
N VAL A 177 -9.60 -13.84 -1.12
CA VAL A 177 -9.50 -14.61 -2.36
C VAL A 177 -8.22 -15.45 -2.36
N LEU A 178 -7.09 -14.86 -1.97
CA LEU A 178 -5.82 -15.57 -1.87
C LEU A 178 -5.88 -16.70 -0.83
N SER A 179 -6.43 -16.45 0.36
CA SER A 179 -6.59 -17.47 1.40
C SER A 179 -7.48 -18.62 0.95
N VAL A 180 -8.58 -18.34 0.23
CA VAL A 180 -9.44 -19.39 -0.33
C VAL A 180 -8.69 -20.23 -1.37
N VAL A 181 -7.95 -19.60 -2.29
CA VAL A 181 -7.20 -20.34 -3.33
C VAL A 181 -6.09 -21.20 -2.73
N ILE A 182 -5.37 -20.70 -1.71
CA ILE A 182 -4.38 -21.49 -0.97
C ILE A 182 -5.06 -22.64 -0.22
N GLY A 183 -6.17 -22.38 0.47
CA GLY A 183 -6.95 -23.41 1.19
C GLY A 183 -7.60 -24.45 0.28
N MET A 184 -7.73 -24.19 -1.02
CA MET A 184 -8.15 -25.20 -2.00
C MET A 184 -7.02 -26.15 -2.42
N LYS A 185 -5.76 -25.73 -2.24
CA LYS A 185 -4.56 -26.50 -2.55
C LYS A 185 -4.24 -27.49 -1.42
N ASP A 186 -4.16 -26.99 -0.19
CA ASP A 186 -3.94 -27.83 0.99
C ASP A 186 -5.30 -28.33 1.49
N THR A 187 -5.46 -29.63 1.70
CA THR A 187 -6.75 -30.29 1.97
C THR A 187 -7.59 -29.66 3.09
N GLY A 188 -8.51 -28.75 2.74
CA GLY A 188 -9.87 -28.71 3.30
C GLY A 188 -10.16 -27.82 4.51
N ASP A 189 -9.25 -27.00 5.01
CA ASP A 189 -9.56 -26.11 6.15
C ASP A 189 -10.08 -24.73 5.69
N ALA A 190 -11.37 -24.69 5.31
CA ALA A 190 -12.10 -23.43 5.11
C ALA A 190 -12.15 -22.55 6.37
N SER A 191 -11.77 -23.11 7.52
CA SER A 191 -11.63 -22.44 8.81
C SER A 191 -10.58 -21.32 8.77
N ASP A 192 -9.49 -21.48 7.99
CA ASP A 192 -8.42 -20.48 7.89
C ASP A 192 -8.85 -19.21 7.14
N ALA A 193 -9.59 -19.36 6.04
CA ALA A 193 -10.11 -18.21 5.29
C ALA A 193 -11.12 -17.39 6.13
N LEU A 194 -11.97 -18.08 6.90
CA LEU A 194 -12.92 -17.43 7.80
C LEU A 194 -12.21 -16.74 8.97
N MET A 195 -11.13 -17.33 9.50
CA MET A 195 -10.31 -16.71 10.54
C MET A 195 -9.62 -15.45 10.04
N VAL A 196 -9.09 -15.46 8.81
CA VAL A 196 -8.47 -14.27 8.18
C VAL A 196 -9.51 -13.16 8.00
N LEU A 197 -10.69 -13.49 7.48
CA LEU A 197 -11.78 -12.52 7.31
C LEU A 197 -12.19 -11.90 8.66
N LEU A 198 -12.33 -12.73 9.71
CA LEU A 198 -12.69 -12.25 11.04
C LEU A 198 -11.61 -11.33 11.61
N LYS A 199 -10.31 -11.66 11.44
CA LYS A 199 -9.20 -10.79 11.83
C LYS A 199 -9.24 -9.45 11.08
N THR A 200 -9.51 -9.46 9.78
CA THR A 200 -9.60 -8.22 8.99
C THR A 200 -10.77 -7.34 9.42
N VAL A 201 -11.96 -7.91 9.63
CA VAL A 201 -13.12 -7.14 10.13
C VAL A 201 -12.85 -6.59 11.53
N LEU A 202 -12.25 -7.41 12.41
CA LEU A 202 -11.89 -7.01 13.76
C LEU A 202 -10.86 -5.87 13.75
N PHE A 203 -9.92 -5.87 12.81
CA PHE A 203 -8.97 -4.77 12.62
C PHE A 203 -9.69 -3.45 12.34
N PHE A 204 -10.63 -3.41 11.38
CA PHE A 204 -11.33 -2.16 11.08
C PHE A 204 -12.17 -1.67 12.26
N ILE A 205 -12.84 -2.57 12.99
CA ILE A 205 -13.61 -2.21 14.19
C ILE A 205 -12.66 -1.65 15.28
N ALA A 206 -11.56 -2.35 15.55
CA ALA A 206 -10.57 -1.92 16.54
C ALA A 206 -9.89 -0.60 16.12
N ALA A 207 -9.54 -0.45 14.85
CA ALA A 207 -8.94 0.77 14.30
C ALA A 207 -9.87 1.97 14.43
N LEU A 208 -11.18 1.80 14.23
CA LEU A 208 -12.17 2.85 14.45
C LEU A 208 -12.33 3.19 15.94
N ALA A 209 -12.37 2.18 16.82
CA ALA A 209 -12.50 2.38 18.26
C ALA A 209 -11.27 3.08 18.86
N VAL A 210 -10.06 2.55 18.59
CA VAL A 210 -8.79 3.15 19.00
C VAL A 210 -8.60 4.51 18.32
N GLY A 211 -8.98 4.63 17.05
CA GLY A 211 -8.92 5.88 16.30
C GLY A 211 -9.76 7.00 16.92
N PHE A 212 -10.93 6.67 17.48
CA PHE A 212 -11.73 7.64 18.22
C PHE A 212 -11.00 8.15 19.48
N LEU A 213 -10.36 7.26 20.24
CA LEU A 213 -9.56 7.62 21.41
C LEU A 213 -8.35 8.48 21.02
N VAL A 214 -7.63 8.09 19.98
CA VAL A 214 -6.50 8.84 19.42
C VAL A 214 -6.96 10.24 19.00
N ARG A 215 -8.08 10.35 18.28
CA ARG A 215 -8.63 11.64 17.88
C ARG A 215 -8.96 12.53 19.07
N LEU A 216 -9.51 11.97 20.15
CA LEU A 216 -9.79 12.72 21.37
C LEU A 216 -8.51 13.18 22.06
N ALA A 217 -7.52 12.30 22.18
CA ALA A 217 -6.20 12.62 22.75
C ALA A 217 -5.49 13.72 21.95
N PHE A 218 -5.53 13.65 20.62
CA PHE A 218 -4.93 14.67 19.77
C PHE A 218 -5.68 16.00 19.81
N LYS A 219 -7.02 16.00 19.86
CA LYS A 219 -7.77 17.25 20.08
C LYS A 219 -7.41 17.92 21.41
N TRP A 220 -7.21 17.13 22.46
CA TRP A 220 -6.76 17.64 23.75
C TRP A 220 -5.31 18.17 23.69
N LEU A 221 -4.43 17.44 23.01
CA LEU A 221 -3.04 17.83 22.81
C LEU A 221 -2.91 19.12 21.99
N ASP A 222 -3.68 19.25 20.91
CA ASP A 222 -3.72 20.43 20.03
C ASP A 222 -4.25 21.66 20.77
N LYS A 223 -5.25 21.47 21.65
CA LYS A 223 -5.77 22.53 22.52
C LYS A 223 -4.78 22.98 23.60
N LYS A 224 -3.96 22.05 24.12
CA LYS A 224 -3.01 22.33 25.22
C LYS A 224 -1.66 22.84 24.72
N TRP A 225 -1.24 22.44 23.52
CA TRP A 225 0.08 22.78 22.94
C TRP A 225 -0.02 23.02 21.42
N PRO A 226 -0.64 24.13 20.98
CA PRO A 226 -0.78 24.44 19.56
C PRO A 226 0.60 24.56 18.88
N HIS A 227 0.72 23.98 17.67
CA HIS A 227 1.89 24.10 16.79
C HIS A 227 3.26 23.65 17.35
N ASN A 228 3.26 22.77 18.35
CA ASN A 228 4.49 22.29 18.95
C ASN A 228 5.08 21.09 18.18
N ARG A 229 6.42 20.96 18.10
CA ARG A 229 7.13 19.89 17.39
C ARG A 229 6.76 18.46 17.85
N ARG A 230 6.06 18.34 18.97
CA ARG A 230 5.56 17.08 19.56
C ARG A 230 4.43 16.47 18.74
N VAL A 231 3.57 17.27 18.11
CA VAL A 231 2.37 16.78 17.41
C VAL A 231 2.74 15.85 16.22
N PRO A 232 3.69 16.20 15.33
CA PRO A 232 4.14 15.30 14.27
C PRO A 232 4.85 14.03 14.77
N ILE A 233 5.56 14.12 15.90
CA ILE A 233 6.26 12.95 16.48
C ILE A 233 5.25 11.94 17.00
N PHE A 234 4.24 12.41 17.75
CA PHE A 234 3.17 11.53 18.22
C PHE A 234 2.34 10.98 17.05
N SER A 235 2.10 11.75 15.99
CA SER A 235 1.36 11.25 14.83
C SER A 235 2.12 10.16 14.09
N LEU A 236 3.44 10.29 13.99
CA LEU A 236 4.31 9.26 13.44
C LEU A 236 4.33 7.99 14.31
N ALA A 237 4.36 8.15 15.63
CA ALA A 237 4.27 7.02 16.56
C ALA A 237 2.94 6.26 16.42
N VAL A 238 1.82 6.99 16.29
CA VAL A 238 0.51 6.40 15.99
C VAL A 238 0.53 5.68 14.63
N CYS A 239 1.11 6.29 13.61
CA CYS A 239 1.25 5.67 12.29
C CYS A 239 1.94 4.31 12.37
N PHE A 240 3.13 4.24 12.97
CA PHE A 240 3.88 2.98 13.10
C PHE A 240 3.16 1.97 14.00
N PHE A 241 2.47 2.43 15.04
CA PHE A 241 1.66 1.55 15.88
C PHE A 241 0.52 0.90 15.11
N PHE A 242 -0.23 1.67 14.30
CA PHE A 242 -1.30 1.13 13.48
C PHE A 242 -0.78 0.21 12.37
N ALA A 243 0.35 0.55 11.75
CA ALA A 243 1.00 -0.30 10.75
C ALA A 243 1.44 -1.65 11.35
N TYR A 244 2.09 -1.62 12.52
CA TYR A 244 2.47 -2.83 13.26
C TYR A 244 1.26 -3.66 13.68
N ALA A 245 0.23 -3.02 14.24
CA ALA A 245 -1.00 -3.70 14.66
C ALA A 245 -1.69 -4.38 13.47
N ALA A 246 -1.78 -3.72 12.32
CA ALA A 246 -2.39 -4.25 11.11
C ALA A 246 -1.72 -5.57 10.67
N GLU A 247 -0.40 -5.57 10.51
CA GLU A 247 0.35 -6.72 10.00
C GLU A 247 0.47 -7.83 11.05
N HIS A 248 0.92 -7.50 12.27
CA HIS A 248 1.26 -8.51 13.26
C HIS A 248 0.05 -9.17 13.93
N TRP A 249 -0.99 -8.39 14.27
CA TRP A 249 -2.14 -8.92 15.01
C TRP A 249 -3.27 -9.38 14.10
N PHE A 250 -3.45 -8.73 12.94
CA PHE A 250 -4.60 -8.96 12.08
C PHE A 250 -4.26 -9.51 10.69
N GLY A 251 -2.98 -9.52 10.29
CA GLY A 251 -2.55 -10.00 8.98
C GLY A 251 -2.98 -9.11 7.81
N VAL A 252 -3.34 -7.85 8.08
CA VAL A 252 -3.66 -6.84 7.06
C VAL A 252 -2.37 -6.10 6.69
N ALA A 253 -2.25 -5.60 5.47
CA ALA A 253 -1.08 -4.84 5.06
C ALA A 253 -0.79 -3.66 6.01
N ASP A 254 0.47 -3.51 6.40
CA ASP A 254 0.99 -2.40 7.22
C ASP A 254 0.68 -1.03 6.61
N ILE A 255 0.72 -0.96 5.27
CA ILE A 255 0.31 0.14 4.40
C ILE A 255 -1.13 0.62 4.72
N THR A 256 -2.09 -0.31 4.85
CA THR A 256 -3.49 0.00 5.18
C THR A 256 -3.60 0.57 6.60
N GLY A 257 -2.81 0.06 7.54
CA GLY A 257 -2.71 0.60 8.91
C GLY A 257 -2.19 2.03 8.94
N GLY A 258 -1.11 2.31 8.21
CA GLY A 258 -0.57 3.66 8.05
C GLY A 258 -1.61 4.63 7.46
N TYR A 259 -2.33 4.20 6.42
CA TYR A 259 -3.39 5.01 5.82
C TYR A 259 -4.52 5.34 6.81
N LEU A 260 -5.03 4.35 7.55
CA LEU A 260 -6.09 4.57 8.54
C LEU A 260 -5.66 5.53 9.65
N ALA A 261 -4.42 5.42 10.14
CA ALA A 261 -3.86 6.36 11.10
C ALA A 261 -3.87 7.80 10.55
N GLY A 262 -3.48 7.99 9.28
CA GLY A 262 -3.55 9.29 8.61
C GLY A 262 -4.99 9.79 8.49
N LEU A 263 -5.91 8.92 8.08
CA LEU A 263 -7.33 9.25 7.93
C LEU A 263 -7.97 9.71 9.26
N ILE A 264 -7.64 9.05 10.38
CA ILE A 264 -8.11 9.46 11.72
C ILE A 264 -7.64 10.88 12.05
N LEU A 265 -6.38 11.18 11.70
CA LEU A 265 -5.74 12.48 11.99
C LEU A 265 -6.11 13.58 10.98
N SER A 266 -6.63 13.25 9.80
CA SER A 266 -7.06 14.21 8.75
C SER A 266 -8.09 15.25 9.23
N SER A 267 -8.80 14.94 10.32
CA SER A 267 -9.90 15.74 10.86
C SER A 267 -9.49 16.74 11.95
N ILE A 268 -8.18 16.85 12.24
CA ILE A 268 -7.63 17.77 13.25
C ILE A 268 -7.19 19.08 12.58
N HIS A 269 -7.27 20.19 13.31
CA HIS A 269 -6.97 21.53 12.81
C HIS A 269 -5.50 21.66 12.33
N SER A 270 -4.59 20.91 12.96
CA SER A 270 -3.15 20.87 12.65
C SER A 270 -2.75 19.93 11.49
N LYS A 271 -3.70 19.46 10.67
CA LYS A 271 -3.41 18.53 9.56
C LYS A 271 -2.34 19.04 8.59
N GLU A 272 -2.40 20.31 8.18
CA GLU A 272 -1.45 20.89 7.23
C GLU A 272 -0.04 21.02 7.81
N TYR A 273 0.07 21.17 9.13
CA TYR A 273 1.36 21.25 9.81
C TYR A 273 2.01 19.87 9.92
N ILE A 274 1.21 18.84 10.20
CA ILE A 274 1.68 17.44 10.24
C ILE A 274 2.09 17.00 8.83
N ASP A 275 1.25 17.26 7.84
CA ASP A 275 1.51 16.88 6.46
C ASP A 275 2.76 17.57 5.92
N ARG A 276 2.91 18.91 6.06
CA ARG A 276 4.14 19.61 5.64
C ARG A 276 5.44 19.13 6.31
N LYS A 277 5.36 18.47 7.47
CA LYS A 277 6.53 17.94 8.18
C LYS A 277 6.84 16.49 7.84
N ILE A 278 5.88 15.78 7.26
CA ILE A 278 5.98 14.34 6.94
C ILE A 278 5.98 14.12 5.43
N ASP A 279 5.53 15.10 4.65
CA ASP A 279 5.56 15.05 3.21
C ASP A 279 7.00 14.89 2.72
N ILE A 280 7.19 13.85 1.92
CA ILE A 280 8.46 13.47 1.33
C ILE A 280 8.55 13.90 -0.14
N ASN A 281 7.48 14.49 -0.70
CA ASN A 281 7.47 14.99 -2.07
C ASN A 281 8.10 16.39 -2.13
N CYS A 282 9.42 16.43 -2.34
CA CYS A 282 10.15 17.60 -2.85
C CYS A 282 10.23 17.58 -4.38
#